data_AF-A0A2D8UJR9-F1
#
_entry.id   AF-A0A2D8UJR9-F1
#
_cell.length_a   1.000
_cell.length_b   1.000
_cell.length_c   1.000
_cell.angle_alpha   90.00
_cell.angle_beta   90.00
_cell.angle_gamma   90.00
#
_symmetry.space_group_name_H-M   'P 1'
#
loop_
_entity.id
_entity.type
_entity.pdbx_description
1 polymer ?
#
loop_
_entity_poly.entity_id
_entity_poly.type
_entity_poly.pdbx_seq_one_letter_code
_entity_poly.pdbx_strand_id
1 'polypeptide(L)'
;MQDRAITDIGKLEFKKNSNLKPYELFTQEPYPNKVCKMLLIEFRQKEREISFKGIDFQNVNEQNFPKYAYRKGSARGGDITFTTKFGDLDKKLNTLINTQFPNLIELSKKEEAEKVDFYKDWKNSFIKNYDKIKDELQKAYDNQGKQDKLSSAFTLTIDIDNERKLLSDFEAVQQLIAKNGIEGNYKKYNVVSKSKNKRCSICHQTKPEVFGFGSPFKYSTVDKTGTVSGFFNQKNNWINYPICESCAIEMELGKNYITKYLTKYFFGKSYFLIPKAVLPNDTEALNDALNLFNDIDYQIKNSESISSTEDFLMERIGEIDNNVFTLNLLFFEENPTTKAIKIKMMLEEIPPSRFRKLFIEVPKIINNSPLFKDIDYHYKKKQKQDLRFSFRLIKQFFEDNFYEMTYKIFMGRKINEKELHKRFMKVIRANYIKKVNNEGFVERGDLLIAKCYLLQNYFSELNLINYEN
;
A
#
# COMPACT_ATOMS: atom_id res chain seq x y z
N MET A 1 18.42 -1.63 6.84
CA MET A 1 17.67 -0.49 6.28
C MET A 1 16.50 -1.04 5.48
N GLN A 2 15.27 -0.77 5.92
CA GLN A 2 14.01 -1.24 5.30
C GLN A 2 13.96 -1.02 3.79
N ASP A 3 14.48 0.10 3.36
CA ASP A 3 14.60 0.48 1.96
C ASP A 3 15.21 -0.61 1.09
N ARG A 4 16.24 -1.31 1.60
CA ARG A 4 16.86 -2.43 0.88
C ARG A 4 15.91 -3.62 0.74
N ALA A 5 15.15 -3.95 1.78
CA ALA A 5 14.16 -5.04 1.71
C ALA A 5 13.04 -4.68 0.70
N ILE A 6 12.61 -3.42 0.68
CA ILE A 6 11.65 -2.91 -0.33
C ILE A 6 12.27 -3.02 -1.72
N THR A 7 13.52 -2.59 -1.90
CA THR A 7 14.25 -2.70 -3.18
C THR A 7 14.39 -4.15 -3.63
N ASP A 8 14.67 -5.09 -2.72
CA ASP A 8 14.88 -6.50 -3.08
C ASP A 8 13.57 -7.17 -3.54
N ILE A 9 12.42 -6.84 -2.93
CA ILE A 9 11.09 -7.18 -3.48
C ILE A 9 10.91 -6.54 -4.86
N GLY A 10 11.28 -5.27 -4.99
CA GLY A 10 11.25 -4.54 -6.26
C GLY A 10 12.05 -5.18 -7.38
N LYS A 11 13.25 -5.70 -7.07
CA LYS A 11 14.10 -6.43 -8.02
C LYS A 11 13.46 -7.74 -8.47
N LEU A 12 12.82 -8.46 -7.54
CA LEU A 12 12.07 -9.68 -7.89
C LEU A 12 10.93 -9.35 -8.85
N GLU A 13 10.15 -8.32 -8.55
CA GLU A 13 9.07 -7.86 -9.42
C GLU A 13 9.60 -7.39 -10.76
N PHE A 14 10.70 -6.63 -10.78
CA PHE A 14 11.35 -6.21 -12.02
C PHE A 14 11.81 -7.41 -12.86
N LYS A 15 12.41 -8.43 -12.25
CA LYS A 15 12.81 -9.68 -12.94
C LYS A 15 11.62 -10.44 -13.50
N LYS A 16 10.52 -10.57 -12.76
CA LYS A 16 9.27 -11.19 -13.22
C LYS A 16 8.66 -10.43 -14.40
N ASN A 17 8.91 -9.12 -14.47
CA ASN A 17 8.41 -8.22 -15.48
C ASN A 17 9.49 -7.79 -16.49
N SER A 18 10.57 -8.56 -16.66
CA SER A 18 11.71 -8.18 -17.53
C SER A 18 11.36 -7.99 -18.99
N ASN A 19 10.23 -8.56 -19.43
CA ASN A 19 9.71 -8.46 -20.79
C ASN A 19 8.87 -7.19 -21.00
N LEU A 20 8.55 -6.46 -19.93
CA LEU A 20 7.78 -5.23 -20.00
C LEU A 20 8.64 -4.07 -20.51
N LYS A 21 8.03 -3.22 -21.32
CA LYS A 21 8.61 -1.95 -21.73
C LYS A 21 8.68 -1.01 -20.52
N PRO A 22 9.63 -0.05 -20.47
CA PRO A 22 9.82 0.83 -19.32
C PRO A 22 8.57 1.57 -18.85
N TYR A 23 7.68 1.99 -19.76
CA TYR A 23 6.45 2.69 -19.40
C TYR A 23 5.43 1.79 -18.71
N GLU A 24 5.42 0.49 -19.00
CA GLU A 24 4.48 -0.46 -18.41
C GLU A 24 4.75 -0.63 -16.91
N LEU A 25 6.01 -0.50 -16.48
CA LEU A 25 6.41 -0.51 -15.07
C LEU A 25 5.79 0.62 -14.24
N PHE A 26 5.51 1.75 -14.88
CA PHE A 26 4.90 2.92 -14.23
C PHE A 26 3.40 3.04 -14.51
N THR A 27 2.87 2.22 -15.41
CA THR A 27 1.44 2.17 -15.68
C THR A 27 0.71 1.55 -14.49
N GLN A 28 -0.45 2.09 -14.15
CA GLN A 28 -1.21 1.72 -12.96
C GLN A 28 -2.58 1.19 -13.35
N GLU A 29 -3.15 0.37 -12.47
CA GLU A 29 -4.56 0.03 -12.51
C GLU A 29 -5.40 1.21 -11.98
N PRO A 30 -6.45 1.66 -12.70
CA PRO A 30 -7.37 2.66 -12.16
C PRO A 30 -8.03 2.18 -10.86
N TYR A 31 -8.52 0.93 -10.85
CA TYR A 31 -9.18 0.33 -9.69
C TYR A 31 -8.56 -1.03 -9.37
N PRO A 32 -7.48 -1.06 -8.57
CA PRO A 32 -6.82 -2.31 -8.19
C PRO A 32 -7.78 -3.30 -7.53
N ASN A 33 -7.65 -4.59 -7.86
CA ASN A 33 -8.47 -5.69 -7.34
C ASN A 33 -9.97 -5.59 -7.69
N LYS A 34 -10.34 -4.80 -8.70
CA LYS A 34 -11.72 -4.67 -9.19
C LYS A 34 -11.75 -4.69 -10.71
N VAL A 35 -12.84 -5.18 -11.29
CA VAL A 35 -13.11 -4.96 -12.71
C VAL A 35 -13.53 -3.50 -12.88
N CYS A 36 -12.77 -2.77 -13.69
CA CYS A 36 -13.02 -1.38 -14.03
C CYS A 36 -13.88 -1.32 -15.29
N LYS A 37 -15.00 -0.58 -15.24
CA LYS A 37 -15.81 -0.31 -16.43
C LYS A 37 -15.25 0.91 -17.16
N MET A 38 -14.44 0.68 -18.18
CA MET A 38 -13.79 1.75 -18.95
C MET A 38 -14.72 2.22 -20.07
N LEU A 39 -15.05 3.51 -20.05
CA LEU A 39 -15.75 4.20 -21.14
C LEU A 39 -14.72 4.72 -22.15
N LEU A 40 -14.88 4.37 -23.42
CA LEU A 40 -13.95 4.74 -24.49
C LEU A 40 -14.56 5.90 -25.28
N ILE A 41 -13.94 7.07 -25.24
CA ILE A 41 -14.29 8.22 -26.09
C ILE A 41 -13.63 7.98 -27.44
N GLU A 42 -14.41 7.51 -28.41
CA GLU A 42 -13.90 7.04 -29.69
C GLU A 42 -13.79 8.16 -30.71
N PHE A 43 -12.61 8.29 -31.30
CA PHE A 43 -12.37 9.10 -32.48
C PHE A 43 -12.07 8.21 -33.69
N ARG A 44 -12.16 8.79 -34.88
CA ARG A 44 -11.72 8.17 -36.12
C ARG A 44 -10.94 9.18 -36.93
N GLN A 45 -9.79 8.75 -37.44
CA GLN A 45 -9.05 9.49 -38.45
C GLN A 45 -9.40 8.96 -39.84
N LYS A 46 -9.83 9.87 -40.72
CA LYS A 46 -9.89 9.62 -42.17
C LYS A 46 -9.04 10.70 -42.85
N GLU A 47 -8.02 10.29 -43.59
CA GLU A 47 -7.04 11.20 -44.18
C GLU A 47 -6.40 12.10 -43.10
N ARG A 48 -6.67 13.42 -43.14
CA ARG A 48 -6.21 14.41 -42.15
C ARG A 48 -7.30 14.87 -41.18
N GLU A 49 -8.54 14.38 -41.31
CA GLU A 49 -9.62 14.78 -40.42
C GLU A 49 -9.82 13.75 -39.30
N ILE A 50 -9.80 14.24 -38.05
CA ILE A 50 -10.16 13.47 -36.87
C ILE A 50 -11.58 13.87 -36.46
N SER A 51 -12.46 12.88 -36.33
CA SER A 51 -13.88 13.09 -35.98
C SER A 51 -14.29 12.22 -34.80
N PHE A 52 -15.19 12.75 -33.96
CA PHE A 52 -15.78 11.99 -32.85
C PHE A 52 -16.79 10.97 -33.38
N LYS A 53 -16.69 9.72 -32.93
CA LYS A 53 -17.50 8.58 -33.38
C LYS A 53 -18.59 8.20 -32.38
N GLY A 54 -18.29 8.25 -31.08
CA GLY A 54 -19.23 7.89 -30.02
C GLY A 54 -18.53 7.40 -28.75
N ILE A 55 -19.30 6.80 -27.84
CA ILE A 55 -18.80 6.17 -26.61
C ILE A 55 -18.98 4.65 -26.68
N ASP A 56 -17.90 3.91 -26.46
CA ASP A 56 -17.90 2.45 -26.29
C ASP A 56 -17.53 2.07 -24.85
N PHE A 57 -17.60 0.78 -24.50
CA PHE A 57 -17.21 0.30 -23.17
C PHE A 57 -16.36 -0.97 -23.22
N GLN A 58 -15.43 -1.06 -22.28
CA GLN A 58 -14.62 -2.26 -22.10
C GLN A 58 -14.40 -2.57 -20.63
N ASN A 59 -14.34 -3.86 -20.29
CA ASN A 59 -13.98 -4.29 -18.95
C ASN A 59 -12.46 -4.34 -18.84
N VAL A 60 -11.94 -3.65 -17.84
CA VAL A 60 -10.50 -3.54 -17.56
C VAL A 60 -10.17 -4.27 -16.26
N ASN A 61 -9.12 -5.09 -16.30
CA ASN A 61 -8.65 -5.92 -15.19
C ASN A 61 -7.11 -5.94 -15.16
N GLU A 62 -6.54 -6.72 -14.25
CA GLU A 62 -5.09 -6.83 -14.04
C GLU A 62 -4.30 -7.29 -15.29
N GLN A 63 -4.96 -7.94 -16.26
CA GLN A 63 -4.29 -8.48 -17.45
C GLN A 63 -4.25 -7.48 -18.62
N ASN A 64 -5.21 -6.55 -18.68
CA ASN A 64 -5.39 -5.67 -19.85
C ASN A 64 -5.28 -4.17 -19.52
N PHE A 65 -5.18 -3.78 -18.25
CA PHE A 65 -5.02 -2.37 -17.87
C PHE A 65 -3.84 -1.64 -18.52
N PRO A 66 -2.68 -2.27 -18.83
CA PRO A 66 -1.55 -1.53 -19.40
C PRO A 66 -1.89 -0.85 -20.73
N LYS A 67 -2.82 -1.43 -21.49
CA LYS A 67 -3.27 -0.91 -22.79
C LYS A 67 -3.88 0.49 -22.72
N TYR A 68 -4.45 0.84 -21.58
CA TYR A 68 -5.10 2.13 -21.36
C TYR A 68 -4.16 3.14 -20.71
N ALA A 69 -2.90 2.78 -20.44
CA ALA A 69 -1.86 3.74 -20.05
C ALA A 69 -2.25 4.64 -18.85
N TYR A 70 -3.04 4.15 -17.89
CA TYR A 70 -3.44 4.97 -16.74
C TYR A 70 -2.24 5.24 -15.83
N ARG A 71 -2.00 6.51 -15.52
CA ARG A 71 -1.00 6.92 -14.52
C ARG A 71 -1.58 8.07 -13.71
N LYS A 72 -1.71 7.87 -12.41
CA LYS A 72 -2.19 8.93 -11.51
C LYS A 72 -1.19 10.08 -11.45
N GLY A 73 -1.67 11.31 -11.60
CA GLY A 73 -0.85 12.50 -11.46
C GLY A 73 -1.07 13.22 -10.13
N SER A 74 -0.72 14.51 -10.10
CA SER A 74 -0.83 15.32 -8.88
C SER A 74 -2.28 15.72 -8.58
N ALA A 75 -2.61 15.93 -7.31
CA ALA A 75 -3.98 16.24 -6.89
C ALA A 75 -4.61 17.47 -7.59
N ARG A 76 -3.79 18.43 -8.03
CA ARG A 76 -4.23 19.65 -8.73
C ARG A 76 -3.96 19.62 -10.24
N GLY A 77 -3.07 18.76 -10.72
CA GLY A 77 -2.69 18.68 -12.13
C GLY A 77 -3.41 17.61 -12.94
N GLY A 78 -4.26 16.79 -12.30
CA GLY A 78 -4.95 15.69 -12.99
C GLY A 78 -4.09 14.45 -13.15
N ASP A 79 -4.61 13.47 -13.89
CA ASP A 79 -3.88 12.26 -14.26
C ASP A 79 -2.89 12.54 -15.40
N ILE A 80 -1.87 11.69 -15.57
CA ILE A 80 -0.77 11.98 -16.50
C ILE A 80 -1.16 11.77 -17.97
N THR A 81 -1.95 10.73 -18.24
CA THR A 81 -2.44 10.38 -19.58
C THR A 81 -3.92 10.69 -19.73
N PHE A 82 -4.51 10.43 -20.90
CA PHE A 82 -5.94 10.68 -21.12
C PHE A 82 -6.87 9.77 -20.32
N THR A 83 -6.36 8.68 -19.75
CA THR A 83 -7.16 7.78 -18.92
C THR A 83 -7.35 8.35 -17.53
N THR A 84 -8.59 8.44 -17.06
CA THR A 84 -8.90 8.98 -15.75
C THR A 84 -10.11 8.31 -15.12
N LYS A 85 -10.14 8.26 -13.78
CA LYS A 85 -11.32 7.81 -13.03
C LYS A 85 -12.49 8.74 -13.27
N PHE A 86 -13.69 8.15 -13.35
CA PHE A 86 -14.92 8.92 -13.47
C PHE A 86 -15.13 9.83 -12.26
N GLY A 87 -15.79 10.96 -12.48
CA GLY A 87 -16.03 11.99 -11.46
C GLY A 87 -16.67 13.21 -12.10
N ASP A 88 -16.33 14.40 -11.61
CA ASP A 88 -16.75 15.68 -12.21
C ASP A 88 -16.26 15.79 -13.67
N LEU A 89 -17.19 15.59 -14.62
CA LEU A 89 -16.87 15.55 -16.05
C LEU A 89 -16.33 16.88 -16.56
N ASP A 90 -16.90 18.02 -16.15
CA ASP A 90 -16.41 19.32 -16.58
C ASP A 90 -14.96 19.50 -16.19
N LYS A 91 -14.63 19.21 -14.93
CA LYS A 91 -13.26 19.31 -14.44
C LYS A 91 -12.33 18.35 -15.19
N LYS A 92 -12.74 17.10 -15.39
CA LYS A 92 -11.91 16.05 -16.00
C LYS A 92 -11.67 16.30 -17.49
N LEU A 93 -12.71 16.63 -18.25
CA LEU A 93 -12.62 16.93 -19.68
C LEU A 93 -11.83 18.23 -19.92
N ASN A 94 -11.99 19.25 -19.08
CA ASN A 94 -11.17 20.46 -19.16
C ASN A 94 -9.69 20.19 -18.84
N THR A 95 -9.40 19.24 -17.95
CA THR A 95 -8.02 18.82 -17.66
C THR A 95 -7.37 18.15 -18.88
N LEU A 96 -8.12 17.37 -19.66
CA LEU A 96 -7.65 16.82 -20.94
C LEU A 96 -7.18 17.94 -21.87
N ILE A 97 -8.04 18.94 -22.08
CA ILE A 97 -7.81 20.04 -23.01
C ILE A 97 -6.65 20.95 -22.57
N ASN A 98 -6.63 21.31 -21.28
CA ASN A 98 -5.76 22.36 -20.76
C ASN A 98 -4.43 21.83 -20.21
N THR A 99 -4.30 20.51 -20.01
CA THR A 99 -3.09 19.93 -19.41
C THR A 99 -2.59 18.73 -20.19
N GLN A 100 -3.41 17.69 -20.36
CA GLN A 100 -2.91 16.41 -20.89
C GLN A 100 -2.56 16.49 -22.39
N PHE A 101 -3.42 17.11 -23.21
CA PHE A 101 -3.11 17.36 -24.63
C PHE A 101 -1.87 18.27 -24.79
N PRO A 102 -1.79 19.45 -24.12
CA PRO A 102 -0.59 20.29 -24.17
C PRO A 102 0.71 19.57 -23.79
N ASN A 103 0.69 18.74 -22.75
CA ASN A 103 1.86 17.98 -22.31
C ASN A 103 2.33 16.99 -23.39
N LEU A 104 1.42 16.27 -24.05
CA LEU A 104 1.76 15.37 -25.15
C LEU A 104 2.28 16.14 -26.37
N ILE A 105 1.62 17.23 -26.76
CA ILE A 105 2.06 18.09 -27.86
C ILE A 105 3.48 18.64 -27.60
N GLU A 106 3.78 19.07 -26.38
CA GLU A 106 5.12 19.53 -26.01
C GLU A 106 6.15 18.40 -26.05
N LEU A 107 5.78 17.21 -25.60
CA LEU A 107 6.66 16.04 -25.62
C LEU A 107 6.97 15.61 -27.07
N SER A 108 5.95 15.50 -27.93
CA SER A 108 6.12 15.14 -29.34
C SER A 108 7.01 16.13 -30.11
N LYS A 109 7.04 17.41 -29.70
CA LYS A 109 7.98 18.40 -30.25
C LYS A 109 9.43 18.13 -29.86
N LYS A 110 9.67 17.58 -28.66
CA LYS A 110 11.02 17.39 -28.11
C LYS A 110 11.63 16.05 -28.47
N GLU A 111 10.80 15.01 -28.52
CA GLU A 111 11.26 13.62 -28.61
C GLU A 111 10.97 12.99 -29.99
N GLU A 112 10.40 13.75 -30.94
CA GLU A 112 10.07 13.32 -32.32
C GLU A 112 9.20 12.04 -32.46
N ALA A 113 8.55 11.60 -31.38
CA ALA A 113 7.82 10.32 -31.29
C ALA A 113 6.60 10.21 -32.23
N GLU A 114 5.78 11.25 -32.35
CA GLU A 114 4.74 11.36 -33.38
C GLU A 114 4.62 12.80 -33.91
N LYS A 115 3.93 12.96 -35.04
CA LYS A 115 3.68 14.28 -35.64
C LYS A 115 2.87 15.14 -34.68
N VAL A 116 3.45 16.28 -34.30
CA VAL A 116 2.84 17.30 -33.43
C VAL A 116 1.43 17.69 -33.88
N ASP A 117 1.20 17.75 -35.20
CA ASP A 117 -0.09 18.14 -35.75
C ASP A 117 -1.18 17.10 -35.50
N PHE A 118 -0.85 15.82 -35.41
CA PHE A 118 -1.83 14.77 -35.05
C PHE A 118 -2.49 15.04 -33.69
N TYR A 119 -1.71 15.34 -32.66
CA TYR A 119 -2.26 15.65 -31.33
C TYR A 119 -2.99 17.00 -31.28
N LYS A 120 -2.59 17.98 -32.11
CA LYS A 120 -3.34 19.24 -32.25
C LYS A 120 -4.71 19.00 -32.90
N ASP A 121 -4.75 18.21 -33.96
CA ASP A 121 -5.98 17.90 -34.69
C ASP A 121 -6.92 17.08 -33.81
N TRP A 122 -6.38 16.13 -33.03
CA TRP A 122 -7.17 15.39 -32.06
C TRP A 122 -7.73 16.30 -30.96
N LYS A 123 -6.91 17.20 -30.41
CA LYS A 123 -7.37 18.22 -29.45
C LYS A 123 -8.48 19.10 -30.03
N ASN A 124 -8.32 19.57 -31.26
CA ASN A 124 -9.29 20.44 -31.94
C ASN A 124 -10.61 19.70 -32.15
N SER A 125 -10.56 18.45 -32.59
CA SER A 125 -11.75 17.60 -32.73
C SER A 125 -12.45 17.37 -31.40
N PHE A 126 -11.68 17.13 -30.33
CA PHE A 126 -12.22 16.99 -28.98
C PHE A 126 -12.94 18.26 -28.52
N ILE A 127 -12.34 19.44 -28.70
CA ILE A 127 -12.95 20.73 -28.34
C ILE A 127 -14.23 20.98 -29.15
N LYS A 128 -14.19 20.75 -30.46
CA LYS A 128 -15.35 20.93 -31.36
C LYS A 128 -16.55 20.07 -30.93
N ASN A 129 -16.30 18.91 -30.34
CA ASN A 129 -17.32 17.96 -29.92
C ASN A 129 -17.55 17.93 -28.39
N TYR A 130 -17.06 18.93 -27.63
CA TYR A 130 -17.02 18.91 -26.17
C TYR A 130 -18.38 18.60 -25.52
N ASP A 131 -19.43 19.36 -25.86
CA ASP A 131 -20.76 19.21 -25.25
C ASP A 131 -21.36 17.85 -25.60
N LYS A 132 -21.21 17.41 -26.86
CA LYS A 132 -21.68 16.10 -27.32
C LYS A 132 -20.98 14.96 -26.59
N ILE A 133 -19.64 15.03 -26.44
CA ILE A 133 -18.85 14.05 -25.70
C ILE A 133 -19.31 13.99 -24.24
N LYS A 134 -19.48 15.14 -23.60
CA LYS A 134 -19.92 15.23 -22.20
C LYS A 134 -21.29 14.57 -22.02
N ASP A 135 -22.25 14.90 -22.87
CA ASP A 135 -23.61 14.35 -22.80
C ASP A 135 -23.65 12.84 -23.03
N GLU A 136 -22.96 12.35 -24.06
CA GLU A 136 -22.90 10.92 -24.36
C GLU A 136 -22.16 10.14 -23.27
N LEU A 137 -21.07 10.69 -22.74
CA LEU A 137 -20.30 10.07 -21.67
C LEU A 137 -21.09 10.01 -20.35
N GLN A 138 -21.84 11.08 -20.02
CA GLN A 138 -22.72 11.12 -18.86
C GLN A 138 -23.85 10.08 -18.98
N LYS A 139 -24.51 10.02 -20.15
CA LYS A 139 -25.54 9.00 -20.43
C LYS A 139 -24.98 7.58 -20.32
N ALA A 140 -23.79 7.34 -20.87
CA ALA A 140 -23.13 6.04 -20.82
C ALA A 140 -22.78 5.64 -19.38
N TYR A 141 -22.37 6.59 -18.53
CA TYR A 141 -22.16 6.36 -17.11
C TYR A 141 -23.47 6.09 -16.36
N ASP A 142 -24.51 6.89 -16.63
CA ASP A 142 -25.77 6.80 -15.89
C ASP A 142 -26.52 5.49 -16.11
N ASN A 143 -26.36 4.91 -17.31
CA ASN A 143 -26.91 3.60 -17.67
C ASN A 143 -26.17 2.41 -17.03
N GLN A 144 -25.06 2.63 -16.31
CA GLN A 144 -24.33 1.56 -15.63
C GLN A 144 -24.99 1.12 -14.32
N GLY A 145 -24.77 -0.13 -13.93
CA GLY A 145 -25.19 -0.65 -12.64
C GLY A 145 -24.46 0.05 -11.47
N LYS A 146 -25.06 0.02 -10.27
CA LYS A 146 -24.49 0.69 -9.08
C LYS A 146 -23.04 0.25 -8.78
N GLN A 147 -22.71 -1.03 -8.97
CA GLN A 147 -21.36 -1.54 -8.71
C GLN A 147 -20.37 -1.03 -9.75
N ASP A 148 -20.74 -1.05 -11.03
CA ASP A 148 -19.91 -0.55 -12.12
C ASP A 148 -19.58 0.93 -11.93
N LYS A 149 -20.58 1.75 -11.53
CA LYS A 149 -20.40 3.18 -11.24
C LYS A 149 -19.31 3.49 -10.20
N LEU A 150 -19.05 2.57 -9.27
CA LEU A 150 -18.01 2.71 -8.24
C LEU A 150 -16.58 2.43 -8.77
N SER A 151 -16.47 1.75 -9.91
CA SER A 151 -15.21 1.41 -10.58
C SER A 151 -15.20 1.83 -12.06
N SER A 152 -15.87 2.92 -12.42
CA SER A 152 -15.84 3.46 -13.77
C SER A 152 -14.66 4.40 -14.01
N ALA A 153 -14.04 4.28 -15.17
CA ALA A 153 -13.05 5.22 -15.69
C ALA A 153 -13.39 5.54 -17.15
N PHE A 154 -12.73 6.54 -17.72
CA PHE A 154 -12.81 6.80 -19.15
C PHE A 154 -11.44 7.10 -19.76
N THR A 155 -11.33 6.90 -21.06
CA THR A 155 -10.13 7.17 -21.84
C THR A 155 -10.48 7.61 -23.26
N LEU A 156 -9.46 7.95 -24.05
CA LEU A 156 -9.56 8.31 -25.46
C LEU A 156 -9.00 7.16 -26.31
N THR A 157 -9.69 6.85 -27.41
CA THR A 157 -9.23 5.90 -28.43
C THR A 157 -9.41 6.51 -29.80
N ILE A 158 -8.67 6.03 -30.79
CA ILE A 158 -8.80 6.50 -32.17
C ILE A 158 -8.62 5.37 -33.16
N ASP A 159 -9.56 5.23 -34.08
CA ASP A 159 -9.44 4.32 -35.22
C ASP A 159 -8.59 5.01 -36.31
N ILE A 160 -7.40 4.48 -36.62
CA ILE A 160 -6.49 4.93 -37.70
C ILE A 160 -6.37 3.78 -38.71
N ASP A 161 -6.64 4.05 -39.99
CA ASP A 161 -6.61 3.04 -41.06
C ASP A 161 -7.45 1.78 -40.75
N ASN A 162 -8.61 1.99 -40.11
CA ASN A 162 -9.53 0.95 -39.60
C ASN A 162 -8.98 0.08 -38.48
N GLU A 163 -7.83 0.42 -37.91
CA GLU A 163 -7.27 -0.22 -36.72
C GLU A 163 -7.51 0.66 -35.49
N ARG A 164 -8.10 0.10 -34.43
CA ARG A 164 -8.30 0.81 -33.17
C ARG A 164 -6.96 0.94 -32.45
N LYS A 165 -6.51 2.18 -32.23
CA LYS A 165 -5.35 2.52 -31.41
C LYS A 165 -5.80 2.90 -30.00
N LEU A 166 -5.18 2.25 -29.02
CA LEU A 166 -5.28 2.55 -27.59
C LEU A 166 -4.11 3.45 -27.17
N LEU A 167 -4.19 4.04 -25.99
CA LEU A 167 -3.16 4.97 -25.52
C LEU A 167 -1.76 4.34 -25.44
N SER A 168 -1.65 3.05 -25.11
CA SER A 168 -0.37 2.34 -25.10
C SER A 168 0.31 2.25 -26.46
N ASP A 169 -0.45 2.39 -27.56
CA ASP A 169 0.08 2.23 -28.91
C ASP A 169 0.87 3.46 -29.39
N PHE A 170 0.77 4.58 -28.65
CA PHE A 170 1.47 5.82 -28.95
C PHE A 170 2.79 5.92 -28.18
N GLU A 171 3.90 6.06 -28.92
CA GLU A 171 5.24 6.27 -28.38
C GLU A 171 5.32 7.51 -27.48
N ALA A 172 4.72 8.66 -27.83
CA ALA A 172 4.74 9.81 -26.92
C ALA A 172 4.03 9.51 -25.59
N VAL A 173 2.97 8.69 -25.59
CA VAL A 173 2.32 8.28 -24.34
C VAL A 173 3.23 7.37 -23.52
N GLN A 174 3.90 6.41 -24.15
CA GLN A 174 4.88 5.53 -23.50
C GLN A 174 6.01 6.36 -22.87
N GLN A 175 6.61 7.28 -23.64
CA GLN A 175 7.66 8.18 -23.18
C GLN A 175 7.18 9.11 -22.05
N LEU A 176 5.95 9.64 -22.14
CA LEU A 176 5.36 10.51 -21.11
C LEU A 176 5.26 9.78 -19.77
N ILE A 177 4.76 8.54 -19.77
CA ILE A 177 4.64 7.72 -18.56
C ILE A 177 6.02 7.42 -17.97
N ALA A 178 6.97 6.96 -18.80
CA ALA A 178 8.32 6.63 -18.33
C ALA A 178 9.01 7.86 -17.70
N LYS A 179 8.94 9.01 -18.37
CA LYS A 179 9.50 10.27 -17.89
C LYS A 179 8.85 10.72 -16.59
N ASN A 180 7.52 10.62 -16.49
CA ASN A 180 6.80 10.96 -15.27
C ASN A 180 7.18 10.04 -14.08
N GLY A 181 7.37 8.75 -14.34
CA GLY A 181 7.83 7.77 -13.34
C GLY A 181 9.16 8.15 -12.70
N ILE A 182 10.07 8.74 -13.49
CA ILE A 182 11.43 9.07 -13.04
C ILE A 182 11.54 10.52 -12.54
N GLU A 183 10.84 11.49 -13.16
CA GLU A 183 10.99 12.93 -12.86
C GLU A 183 10.73 13.25 -11.39
N GLY A 184 9.72 12.62 -10.78
CA GLY A 184 9.41 12.78 -9.36
C GLY A 184 10.54 12.37 -8.42
N ASN A 185 11.52 11.59 -8.88
CA ASN A 185 12.65 11.16 -8.08
C ASN A 185 13.73 12.23 -7.97
N TYR A 186 13.81 13.19 -8.91
CA TYR A 186 14.80 14.27 -8.86
C TYR A 186 14.21 15.68 -8.88
N LYS A 187 12.92 15.83 -9.20
CA LYS A 187 12.24 17.14 -9.26
C LYS A 187 10.92 17.11 -8.49
N LYS A 188 10.88 17.87 -7.40
CA LYS A 188 9.68 18.08 -6.56
C LYS A 188 9.68 19.51 -6.02
N TYR A 189 8.51 20.06 -5.72
CA TYR A 189 8.38 21.42 -5.14
C TYR A 189 9.05 22.52 -5.98
N ASN A 190 9.07 22.39 -7.31
CA ASN A 190 9.83 23.26 -8.23
C ASN A 190 11.35 23.29 -7.97
N VAL A 191 11.87 22.29 -7.27
CA VAL A 191 13.28 22.12 -6.96
C VAL A 191 13.81 20.88 -7.65
N VAL A 192 14.97 21.00 -8.29
CA VAL A 192 15.73 19.87 -8.82
C VAL A 192 16.81 19.51 -7.80
N SER A 193 16.79 18.27 -7.33
CA SER A 193 17.80 17.70 -6.43
C SER A 193 18.38 16.43 -7.06
N LYS A 194 19.54 16.60 -7.71
CA LYS A 194 20.33 15.51 -8.29
C LYS A 194 21.80 15.86 -8.31
N SER A 195 22.66 14.85 -8.38
CA SER A 195 24.12 15.01 -8.42
C SER A 195 24.76 13.90 -9.25
N LYS A 196 25.97 14.14 -9.75
CA LYS A 196 26.69 13.20 -10.61
C LYS A 196 27.84 12.53 -9.87
N ASN A 197 28.14 11.29 -10.27
CA ASN A 197 29.28 10.51 -9.77
C ASN A 197 29.31 10.40 -8.23
N LYS A 198 28.15 10.10 -7.64
CA LYS A 198 27.99 9.91 -6.20
C LYS A 198 27.60 8.48 -5.88
N ARG A 199 27.84 8.08 -4.63
CA ARG A 199 27.48 6.76 -4.11
C ARG A 199 26.00 6.71 -3.77
N CYS A 200 25.28 5.75 -4.34
CA CYS A 200 23.89 5.47 -4.01
C CYS A 200 23.79 4.89 -2.58
N SER A 201 22.82 5.34 -1.78
CA SER A 201 22.58 4.87 -0.41
C SER A 201 22.01 3.44 -0.35
N ILE A 202 21.43 2.96 -1.45
CA ILE A 202 20.77 1.65 -1.54
C ILE A 202 21.72 0.57 -2.04
N CYS A 203 22.24 0.71 -3.27
CA CYS A 203 23.13 -0.29 -3.86
C CYS A 203 24.60 -0.09 -3.49
N HIS A 204 24.94 1.01 -2.80
CA HIS A 204 26.29 1.35 -2.36
C HIS A 204 27.33 1.46 -3.50
N GLN A 205 26.90 1.59 -4.76
CA GLN A 205 27.77 1.79 -5.92
C GLN A 205 27.81 3.28 -6.30
N THR A 206 28.93 3.72 -6.88
CA THR A 206 29.02 5.02 -7.55
C THR A 206 28.22 4.96 -8.85
N LYS A 207 27.37 5.96 -9.08
CA LYS A 207 26.46 6.01 -10.24
C LYS A 207 26.61 7.34 -10.98
N PRO A 208 26.36 7.37 -12.31
CA PRO A 208 26.44 8.58 -13.12
C PRO A 208 25.55 9.70 -12.59
N GLU A 209 24.34 9.35 -12.12
CA GLU A 209 23.42 10.25 -11.44
C GLU A 209 22.82 9.60 -10.19
N VAL A 210 22.61 10.43 -9.17
CA VAL A 210 21.80 10.14 -7.99
C VAL A 210 20.77 11.25 -7.81
N PHE A 211 19.62 10.89 -7.28
CA PHE A 211 18.46 11.74 -7.10
C PHE A 211 18.17 11.95 -5.62
N GLY A 212 17.66 13.12 -5.27
CA GLY A 212 17.34 13.49 -3.90
C GLY A 212 15.91 13.19 -3.46
N PHE A 213 15.00 12.81 -4.36
CA PHE A 213 13.59 12.56 -4.02
C PHE A 213 13.11 11.14 -4.37
N GLY A 214 14.04 10.19 -4.50
CA GLY A 214 13.78 8.80 -4.87
C GLY A 214 13.18 7.92 -3.77
N SER A 215 12.78 8.49 -2.62
CA SER A 215 12.12 7.71 -1.56
C SER A 215 10.73 7.24 -2.02
N PRO A 216 10.42 5.93 -1.93
CA PRO A 216 9.16 5.39 -2.42
C PRO A 216 7.98 5.80 -1.52
N PHE A 217 8.21 5.88 -0.21
CA PHE A 217 7.20 6.21 0.78
C PHE A 217 7.38 7.64 1.29
N LYS A 218 6.25 8.32 1.58
CA LYS A 218 6.24 9.72 2.02
C LYS A 218 6.58 9.91 3.51
N TYR A 219 7.46 9.09 4.08
CA TYR A 219 7.99 9.33 5.43
C TYR A 219 9.21 10.25 5.43
N SER A 220 9.94 10.32 4.30
CA SER A 220 11.04 11.27 4.10
C SER A 220 10.52 12.47 3.30
N THR A 221 10.11 13.52 4.01
CA THR A 221 9.63 14.76 3.38
C THR A 221 10.62 15.90 3.62
N VAL A 222 10.75 16.75 2.61
CA VAL A 222 11.63 17.94 2.62
C VAL A 222 10.84 19.24 2.58
N ASP A 223 9.53 19.16 2.82
CA ASP A 223 8.62 20.30 2.86
C ASP A 223 9.00 21.30 3.96
N LYS A 224 9.67 20.82 5.02
CA LYS A 224 10.20 21.63 6.12
C LYS A 224 11.71 21.78 5.99
N THR A 225 12.19 23.01 6.15
CA THR A 225 13.63 23.35 6.04
C THR A 225 14.49 22.49 6.97
N GLY A 226 14.04 22.27 8.22
CA GLY A 226 14.76 21.49 9.23
C GLY A 226 14.99 20.00 8.92
N THR A 227 14.36 19.43 7.89
CA THR A 227 14.56 18.01 7.52
C THR A 227 15.64 17.81 6.44
N VAL A 228 16.28 18.89 5.97
CA VAL A 228 17.26 18.84 4.89
C VAL A 228 18.67 19.20 5.39
N SER A 229 19.60 18.23 5.42
CA SER A 229 21.03 18.54 5.60
C SER A 229 21.59 19.25 4.37
N GLY A 230 22.66 20.04 4.58
CA GLY A 230 23.21 20.94 3.56
C GLY A 230 22.63 22.35 3.65
N PHE A 231 22.63 22.91 4.86
CA PHE A 231 22.15 24.26 5.19
C PHE A 231 20.67 24.49 4.87
N PHE A 232 19.82 23.47 5.12
CA PHE A 232 18.38 23.57 4.94
C PHE A 232 17.93 23.89 3.50
N ASN A 233 18.79 23.58 2.51
CA ASN A 233 18.53 23.83 1.10
C ASN A 233 18.00 22.57 0.41
N GLN A 234 16.72 22.57 0.02
CA GLN A 234 16.05 21.44 -0.65
C GLN A 234 16.78 20.93 -1.90
N LYS A 235 17.52 21.79 -2.64
CA LYS A 235 18.32 21.37 -3.79
C LYS A 235 19.38 20.33 -3.40
N ASN A 236 19.86 20.38 -2.15
CA ASN A 236 20.89 19.49 -1.61
C ASN A 236 20.32 18.21 -1.00
N ASN A 237 19.03 17.90 -1.13
CA ASN A 237 18.47 16.70 -0.52
C ASN A 237 19.10 15.39 -1.02
N TRP A 238 19.68 15.39 -2.22
CA TRP A 238 20.51 14.28 -2.73
C TRP A 238 21.66 13.92 -1.79
N ILE A 239 22.13 14.82 -0.92
CA ILE A 239 23.15 14.51 0.10
C ILE A 239 22.57 13.62 1.21
N ASN A 240 21.33 13.88 1.63
CA ASN A 240 20.66 13.13 2.69
C ASN A 240 20.31 11.72 2.24
N TYR A 241 19.87 11.61 1.00
CA TYR A 241 19.27 10.40 0.49
C TYR A 241 19.57 10.20 -1.00
N PRO A 242 20.85 9.98 -1.36
CA PRO A 242 21.28 9.80 -2.75
C PRO A 242 20.81 8.46 -3.29
N ILE A 243 19.83 8.45 -4.20
CA ILE A 243 19.33 7.22 -4.82
C ILE A 243 19.55 7.26 -6.33
N CYS A 244 20.16 6.24 -6.92
CA CYS A 244 20.27 6.15 -8.37
C CYS A 244 18.96 5.71 -9.02
N GLU A 245 18.80 5.99 -10.31
CA GLU A 245 17.60 5.69 -11.07
C GLU A 245 17.12 4.24 -10.92
N SER A 246 18.00 3.26 -11.15
CA SER A 246 17.63 1.84 -11.04
C SER A 246 17.05 1.48 -9.67
N CYS A 247 17.65 1.98 -8.59
CA CYS A 247 17.15 1.71 -7.23
C CYS A 247 15.84 2.46 -6.97
N ALA A 248 15.64 3.66 -7.51
CA ALA A 248 14.38 4.38 -7.37
C ALA A 248 13.22 3.62 -8.04
N ILE A 249 13.47 3.05 -9.23
CA ILE A 249 12.51 2.21 -9.96
C ILE A 249 12.20 0.94 -9.17
N GLU A 250 13.23 0.19 -8.75
CA GLU A 250 13.07 -1.01 -7.92
C GLU A 250 12.28 -0.69 -6.64
N MET A 251 12.58 0.42 -5.97
CA MET A 251 11.86 0.84 -4.77
C MET A 251 10.38 1.18 -5.04
N GLU A 252 10.04 1.83 -6.17
CA GLU A 252 8.65 2.09 -6.54
C GLU A 252 7.88 0.78 -6.79
N LEU A 253 8.49 -0.18 -7.49
CA LEU A 253 7.90 -1.51 -7.72
C LEU A 253 7.69 -2.27 -6.41
N GLY A 254 8.70 -2.32 -5.55
CA GLY A 254 8.62 -2.98 -4.25
C GLY A 254 7.55 -2.36 -3.36
N LYS A 255 7.45 -1.02 -3.34
CA LYS A 255 6.37 -0.30 -2.64
C LYS A 255 5.01 -0.68 -3.19
N ASN A 256 4.82 -0.67 -4.51
CA ASN A 256 3.54 -0.99 -5.13
C ASN A 256 3.10 -2.41 -4.72
N TYR A 257 4.01 -3.38 -4.79
CA TYR A 257 3.77 -4.75 -4.32
C TYR A 257 3.36 -4.80 -2.84
N ILE A 258 4.14 -4.16 -1.95
CA ILE A 258 3.87 -4.12 -0.51
C ILE A 258 2.48 -3.52 -0.24
N THR A 259 2.17 -2.38 -0.87
CA THR A 259 0.88 -1.72 -0.65
C THR A 259 -0.30 -2.56 -1.13
N LYS A 260 -0.14 -3.30 -2.24
CA LYS A 260 -1.21 -4.12 -2.84
C LYS A 260 -1.43 -5.43 -2.07
N TYR A 261 -0.36 -6.13 -1.69
CA TYR A 261 -0.45 -7.52 -1.18
C TYR A 261 -0.06 -7.67 0.29
N LEU A 262 0.82 -6.81 0.81
CA LEU A 262 1.44 -6.98 2.14
C LEU A 262 0.98 -5.95 3.18
N THR A 263 -0.10 -5.21 2.89
CA THR A 263 -0.78 -4.38 3.89
C THR A 263 -1.71 -5.26 4.71
N LYS A 264 -1.46 -5.34 6.02
CA LYS A 264 -2.19 -6.21 6.96
C LYS A 264 -2.73 -5.40 8.15
N TYR A 265 -3.57 -6.05 8.96
CA TYR A 265 -4.09 -5.50 10.20
C TYR A 265 -3.60 -6.34 11.38
N PHE A 266 -3.17 -5.65 12.44
CA PHE A 266 -2.71 -6.25 13.69
C PHE A 266 -3.50 -5.62 14.85
N PHE A 267 -4.55 -6.32 15.25
CA PHE A 267 -5.52 -5.92 16.27
C PHE A 267 -6.12 -4.52 16.03
N GLY A 268 -6.49 -4.25 14.78
CA GLY A 268 -7.04 -2.98 14.32
C GLY A 268 -6.01 -1.86 14.09
N LYS A 269 -4.72 -2.20 14.01
CA LYS A 269 -3.65 -1.28 13.59
C LYS A 269 -3.08 -1.73 12.24
N SER A 270 -3.02 -0.82 11.27
CA SER A 270 -2.46 -1.11 9.95
C SER A 270 -0.94 -1.21 9.99
N TYR A 271 -0.38 -2.16 9.25
CA TYR A 271 1.06 -2.30 9.09
C TYR A 271 1.43 -2.91 7.74
N PHE A 272 2.66 -2.68 7.30
CA PHE A 272 3.27 -3.41 6.19
C PHE A 272 4.06 -4.59 6.73
N LEU A 273 3.80 -5.78 6.19
CA LEU A 273 4.54 -7.01 6.47
C LEU A 273 5.63 -7.19 5.40
N ILE A 274 6.87 -6.83 5.68
CA ILE A 274 7.93 -6.77 4.67
C ILE A 274 8.93 -7.90 4.92
N PRO A 275 8.90 -9.00 4.14
CA PRO A 275 9.90 -10.05 4.25
C PRO A 275 11.27 -9.56 3.80
N LYS A 276 12.30 -10.12 4.42
CA LYS A 276 13.70 -9.91 4.07
C LYS A 276 14.42 -11.25 4.21
N ALA A 277 15.00 -11.74 3.12
CA ALA A 277 15.83 -12.93 3.17
C ALA A 277 17.00 -12.72 4.15
N VAL A 278 17.34 -13.77 4.91
CA VAL A 278 18.45 -13.72 5.88
C VAL A 278 19.78 -13.63 5.14
N LEU A 279 19.94 -14.42 4.08
CA LEU A 279 21.12 -14.38 3.23
C LEU A 279 21.01 -13.21 2.23
N PRO A 280 22.07 -12.40 2.07
CA PRO A 280 22.09 -11.33 1.08
C PRO A 280 21.87 -11.88 -0.33
N ASN A 281 20.99 -11.23 -1.09
CA ASN A 281 20.66 -11.58 -2.49
C ASN A 281 20.01 -12.97 -2.68
N ASP A 282 19.54 -13.61 -1.61
CA ASP A 282 18.77 -14.85 -1.70
C ASP A 282 17.34 -14.53 -2.19
N THR A 283 17.21 -14.55 -3.51
CA THR A 283 15.95 -14.26 -4.21
C THR A 283 14.94 -15.39 -4.09
N GLU A 284 15.40 -16.62 -3.88
CA GLU A 284 14.55 -17.80 -3.76
C GLU A 284 13.80 -17.76 -2.43
N ALA A 285 14.53 -17.62 -1.31
CA ALA A 285 13.92 -17.50 0.01
C ALA A 285 12.95 -16.31 0.12
N LEU A 286 13.27 -15.18 -0.53
CA LEU A 286 12.36 -14.04 -0.58
C LEU A 286 11.11 -14.34 -1.42
N ASN A 287 11.26 -14.98 -2.59
CA ASN A 287 10.13 -15.34 -3.44
C ASN A 287 9.20 -16.37 -2.75
N ASP A 288 9.78 -17.34 -2.05
CA ASP A 288 9.02 -18.33 -1.27
C ASP A 288 8.23 -17.67 -0.14
N ALA A 289 8.83 -16.70 0.56
CA ALA A 289 8.13 -15.91 1.58
C ALA A 289 6.93 -15.14 0.98
N LEU A 290 7.10 -14.54 -0.20
CA LEU A 290 6.03 -13.82 -0.89
C LEU A 290 4.90 -14.74 -1.34
N ASN A 291 5.23 -15.92 -1.90
CA ASN A 291 4.25 -16.91 -2.32
C ASN A 291 3.44 -17.42 -1.12
N LEU A 292 4.12 -17.72 -0.02
CA LEU A 292 3.47 -18.16 1.21
C LEU A 292 2.44 -17.13 1.73
N PHE A 293 2.76 -15.84 1.69
CA PHE A 293 1.80 -14.82 2.12
C PHE A 293 0.58 -14.72 1.21
N ASN A 294 0.73 -14.97 -0.09
CA ASN A 294 -0.40 -15.07 -1.01
C ASN A 294 -1.28 -16.29 -0.69
N ASP A 295 -0.67 -17.43 -0.36
CA ASP A 295 -1.40 -18.64 0.03
C ASP A 295 -2.17 -18.45 1.34
N ILE A 296 -1.55 -17.81 2.34
CA ILE A 296 -2.22 -17.48 3.61
C ILE A 296 -3.41 -16.55 3.36
N ASP A 297 -3.26 -15.53 2.50
CA ASP A 297 -4.36 -14.64 2.14
C ASP A 297 -5.52 -15.37 1.46
N TYR A 298 -5.20 -16.34 0.60
CA TYR A 298 -6.21 -17.18 -0.05
C TYR A 298 -6.97 -18.04 0.97
N GLN A 299 -6.27 -18.65 1.93
CA GLN A 299 -6.90 -19.41 3.01
C GLN A 299 -7.83 -18.55 3.87
N ILE A 300 -7.36 -17.34 4.26
CA ILE A 300 -8.16 -16.40 5.05
C ILE A 300 -9.47 -16.04 4.34
N LYS A 301 -9.42 -15.75 3.03
CA LYS A 301 -10.60 -15.38 2.23
C LYS A 301 -11.64 -16.49 2.10
N ASN A 302 -11.20 -17.76 2.09
CA ASN A 302 -12.05 -18.91 1.80
C ASN A 302 -12.50 -19.68 3.06
N SER A 303 -12.18 -19.21 4.26
CA SER A 303 -12.53 -19.90 5.51
C SER A 303 -13.86 -19.44 6.12
N GLU A 304 -14.70 -20.38 6.56
CA GLU A 304 -15.96 -20.10 7.27
C GLU A 304 -15.77 -19.87 8.78
N SER A 305 -14.72 -20.44 9.38
CA SER A 305 -14.39 -20.29 10.81
C SER A 305 -13.06 -19.57 10.99
N ILE A 306 -13.13 -18.24 11.02
CA ILE A 306 -11.97 -17.39 11.24
C ILE A 306 -11.85 -17.19 12.76
N SER A 307 -11.03 -18.00 13.45
CA SER A 307 -10.34 -17.47 14.64
C SER A 307 -9.76 -16.11 14.26
N SER A 308 -9.82 -15.10 15.15
CA SER A 308 -9.51 -13.70 14.82
C SER A 308 -8.46 -13.59 13.72
N THR A 309 -8.84 -13.11 12.53
CA THR A 309 -8.02 -13.18 11.29
C THR A 309 -6.56 -12.78 11.50
N GLU A 310 -6.37 -11.87 12.46
CA GLU A 310 -5.12 -11.29 12.89
C GLU A 310 -4.24 -12.30 13.67
N ASP A 311 -4.79 -13.09 14.62
CA ASP A 311 -4.05 -14.16 15.32
C ASP A 311 -3.70 -15.30 14.34
N PHE A 312 -4.64 -15.70 13.49
CA PHE A 312 -4.42 -16.77 12.50
C PHE A 312 -3.23 -16.48 11.57
N LEU A 313 -3.13 -15.25 11.05
CA LEU A 313 -1.97 -14.85 10.25
C LEU A 313 -0.67 -15.00 11.03
N MET A 314 -0.64 -14.61 12.30
CA MET A 314 0.57 -14.71 13.13
C MET A 314 0.94 -16.17 13.43
N GLU A 315 -0.05 -17.03 13.67
CA GLU A 315 0.14 -18.47 13.82
C GLU A 315 0.72 -19.08 12.54
N ARG A 316 0.15 -18.79 11.37
CA ARG A 316 0.69 -19.28 10.08
C ARG A 316 2.12 -18.85 9.82
N ILE A 317 2.49 -17.63 10.24
CA ILE A 317 3.90 -17.19 10.19
C ILE A 317 4.76 -18.03 11.14
N GLY A 318 4.27 -18.35 12.34
CA GLY A 318 4.98 -19.16 13.33
C GLY A 318 5.19 -20.63 12.95
N GLU A 319 4.33 -21.18 12.09
CA GLU A 319 4.44 -22.55 11.57
C GLU A 319 5.59 -22.73 10.57
N ILE A 320 6.15 -21.64 10.05
CA ILE A 320 7.25 -21.68 9.09
C ILE A 320 8.53 -22.14 9.79
N ASP A 321 9.15 -23.19 9.26
CA ASP A 321 10.43 -23.72 9.73
C ASP A 321 11.64 -23.00 9.11
N ASN A 322 12.82 -23.21 9.72
CA ASN A 322 14.15 -22.85 9.20
C ASN A 322 14.53 -21.36 9.12
N ASN A 323 13.67 -20.42 9.53
CA ASN A 323 14.00 -18.99 9.62
C ASN A 323 14.73 -18.42 8.37
N VAL A 324 14.36 -18.88 7.17
CA VAL A 324 15.04 -18.50 5.91
C VAL A 324 14.87 -17.02 5.55
N PHE A 325 13.84 -16.38 6.12
CA PHE A 325 13.61 -14.95 6.06
C PHE A 325 13.28 -14.38 7.45
N THR A 326 13.38 -13.06 7.54
CA THR A 326 12.88 -12.26 8.67
C THR A 326 11.81 -11.29 8.19
N LEU A 327 11.05 -10.74 9.13
CA LEU A 327 9.96 -9.83 8.85
C LEU A 327 10.20 -8.47 9.50
N ASN A 328 10.10 -7.42 8.68
CA ASN A 328 9.97 -6.06 9.16
C ASN A 328 8.48 -5.69 9.22
N LEU A 329 7.99 -5.30 10.38
CA LEU A 329 6.60 -4.86 10.57
C LEU A 329 6.62 -3.34 10.76
N LEU A 330 6.22 -2.60 9.71
CA LEU A 330 6.12 -1.15 9.76
C LEU A 330 4.68 -0.75 10.06
N PHE A 331 4.39 -0.33 11.29
CA PHE A 331 3.08 0.15 11.69
C PHE A 331 2.92 1.63 11.37
N PHE A 332 1.79 2.00 10.78
CA PHE A 332 1.58 3.36 10.32
C PHE A 332 0.13 3.85 10.44
N GLU A 333 -0.01 5.17 10.45
CA GLU A 333 -1.25 5.87 10.18
C GLU A 333 -1.09 6.60 8.83
N GLU A 334 -2.02 6.39 7.91
CA GLU A 334 -2.04 7.09 6.63
C GLU A 334 -3.09 8.21 6.67
N ASN A 335 -2.67 9.44 6.37
CA ASN A 335 -3.62 10.53 6.21
C ASN A 335 -4.49 10.27 4.97
N PRO A 336 -5.84 10.25 5.10
CA PRO A 336 -6.73 9.88 3.99
C PRO A 336 -6.60 10.83 2.79
N THR A 337 -6.29 12.10 3.04
CA THR A 337 -6.22 13.17 2.03
C THR A 337 -4.83 13.26 1.41
N THR A 338 -3.78 13.39 2.23
CA THR A 338 -2.41 13.67 1.73
C THR A 338 -1.62 12.41 1.40
N LYS A 339 -2.10 11.24 1.85
CA LYS A 339 -1.38 9.96 1.79
C LYS A 339 -0.02 10.00 2.50
N ALA A 340 0.13 10.94 3.44
CA ALA A 340 1.30 11.01 4.31
C ALA A 340 1.25 9.84 5.30
N ILE A 341 2.38 9.18 5.48
CA ILE A 341 2.52 8.02 6.37
C ILE A 341 3.21 8.50 7.64
N LYS A 342 2.51 8.40 8.77
CA LYS A 342 3.11 8.57 10.10
C LYS A 342 3.48 7.21 10.65
N ILE A 343 4.77 6.95 10.76
CA ILE A 343 5.28 5.72 11.37
C ILE A 343 4.95 5.74 12.87
N LYS A 344 4.32 4.67 13.36
CA LYS A 344 3.91 4.53 14.77
C LYS A 344 4.84 3.61 15.55
N MET A 345 5.31 2.55 14.90
CA MET A 345 6.22 1.56 15.45
C MET A 345 6.87 0.80 14.32
N MET A 346 8.10 0.34 14.54
CA MET A 346 8.80 -0.54 13.63
C MET A 346 9.40 -1.70 14.42
N LEU A 347 9.11 -2.92 13.97
CA LEU A 347 9.79 -4.13 14.40
C LEU A 347 10.67 -4.58 13.24
N GLU A 348 11.96 -4.69 13.47
CA GLU A 348 12.93 -5.05 12.44
C GLU A 348 13.41 -6.49 12.64
N GLU A 349 13.56 -7.19 11.52
CA GLU A 349 14.23 -8.50 11.43
C GLU A 349 13.66 -9.56 12.39
N ILE A 350 12.32 -9.60 12.53
CA ILE A 350 11.66 -10.59 13.39
C ILE A 350 11.60 -11.95 12.67
N PRO A 351 12.23 -13.02 13.19
CA PRO A 351 12.20 -14.33 12.55
C PRO A 351 10.86 -15.05 12.80
N PRO A 352 10.43 -15.97 11.90
CA PRO A 352 9.28 -16.84 12.11
C PRO A 352 9.24 -17.55 13.47
N SER A 353 10.39 -18.01 13.98
CA SER A 353 10.48 -18.63 15.30
C SER A 353 10.01 -17.71 16.44
N ARG A 354 10.11 -16.39 16.28
CA ARG A 354 9.55 -15.45 17.27
C ARG A 354 8.03 -15.46 17.25
N PHE A 355 7.42 -15.52 16.07
CA PHE A 355 5.96 -15.68 15.95
C PHE A 355 5.51 -17.02 16.52
N ARG A 356 6.25 -18.10 16.25
CA ARG A 356 6.00 -19.42 16.85
C ARG A 356 5.92 -19.36 18.36
N LYS A 357 6.90 -18.73 19.01
CA LYS A 357 6.92 -18.58 20.46
C LYS A 357 5.71 -17.80 20.99
N LEU A 358 5.41 -16.67 20.35
CA LEU A 358 4.39 -15.71 20.81
C LEU A 358 2.96 -16.17 20.53
N PHE A 359 2.70 -16.83 19.40
CA PHE A 359 1.35 -17.12 18.92
C PHE A 359 0.99 -18.60 18.94
N ILE A 360 1.97 -19.51 19.05
CA ILE A 360 1.72 -20.96 19.07
C ILE A 360 2.14 -21.56 20.42
N GLU A 361 3.44 -21.51 20.76
CA GLU A 361 3.98 -22.27 21.88
C GLU A 361 3.45 -21.78 23.23
N VAL A 362 3.58 -20.49 23.54
CA VAL A 362 3.11 -19.96 24.82
C VAL A 362 1.58 -20.00 24.92
N PRO A 363 0.80 -19.59 23.89
CA PRO A 363 -0.65 -19.77 23.90
C PRO A 363 -1.07 -21.22 24.14
N LYS A 364 -0.40 -22.22 23.53
CA LYS A 364 -0.68 -23.64 23.75
C LYS A 364 -0.48 -24.05 25.21
N ILE A 365 0.55 -23.53 25.89
CA ILE A 365 0.80 -23.81 27.31
C ILE A 365 -0.30 -23.22 28.18
N ILE A 366 -0.57 -21.91 28.04
CA ILE A 366 -1.49 -21.20 28.94
C ILE A 366 -2.96 -21.57 28.72
N ASN A 367 -3.35 -21.89 27.48
CA ASN A 367 -4.74 -22.25 27.14
C ASN A 367 -5.15 -23.61 27.71
N ASN A 368 -4.20 -24.48 28.06
CA ASN A 368 -4.47 -25.80 28.64
C ASN A 368 -4.76 -25.76 30.15
N SER A 369 -4.64 -24.60 30.79
CA SER A 369 -4.88 -24.47 32.23
C SER A 369 -6.34 -24.76 32.59
N PRO A 370 -6.61 -25.62 33.60
CA PRO A 370 -7.97 -25.86 34.10
C PRO A 370 -8.68 -24.59 34.58
N LEU A 371 -7.93 -23.56 34.96
CA LEU A 371 -8.45 -22.26 35.41
C LEU A 371 -9.27 -21.53 34.35
N PHE A 372 -9.15 -21.90 33.07
CA PHE A 372 -9.82 -21.19 31.98
C PHE A 372 -10.96 -21.99 31.33
N LYS A 373 -11.27 -23.18 31.85
CA LYS A 373 -12.32 -24.04 31.30
C LYS A 373 -13.72 -23.49 31.58
N ASP A 374 -14.58 -23.47 30.55
CA ASP A 374 -16.00 -23.11 30.67
C ASP A 374 -16.31 -21.74 31.34
N ILE A 375 -15.35 -20.81 31.31
CA ILE A 375 -15.52 -19.46 31.89
C ILE A 375 -16.08 -18.47 30.87
N ASP A 376 -15.74 -18.60 29.60
CA ASP A 376 -16.22 -17.69 28.55
C ASP A 376 -17.53 -18.21 27.92
N TYR A 377 -18.21 -17.37 27.14
CA TYR A 377 -19.50 -17.70 26.53
C TYR A 377 -19.53 -17.39 25.03
N HIS A 378 -19.80 -18.42 24.23
CA HIS A 378 -19.92 -18.28 22.78
C HIS A 378 -21.35 -17.84 22.40
N TYR A 379 -21.59 -16.53 22.33
CA TYR A 379 -22.93 -15.97 22.09
C TYR A 379 -23.70 -16.57 20.89
N LYS A 380 -23.04 -16.82 19.75
CA LYS A 380 -23.72 -17.42 18.58
C LYS A 380 -24.14 -18.88 18.77
N LYS A 381 -23.37 -19.65 19.54
CA LYS A 381 -23.61 -21.08 19.80
C LYS A 381 -24.36 -21.31 21.11
N LYS A 382 -24.56 -20.24 21.88
CA LYS A 382 -25.25 -20.22 23.18
C LYS A 382 -24.71 -21.22 24.20
N GLN A 383 -23.40 -21.47 24.18
CA GLN A 383 -22.74 -22.42 25.06
C GLN A 383 -21.52 -21.81 25.75
N LYS A 384 -21.16 -22.38 26.90
CA LYS A 384 -19.87 -22.09 27.55
C LYS A 384 -18.72 -22.57 26.66
N GLN A 385 -17.60 -21.89 26.80
CA GLN A 385 -16.35 -22.24 26.14
C GLN A 385 -15.17 -21.90 27.03
N ASP A 386 -14.02 -22.50 26.73
CA ASP A 386 -12.77 -22.16 27.37
C ASP A 386 -12.35 -20.72 27.02
N LEU A 387 -11.85 -19.99 28.01
CA LEU A 387 -11.19 -18.72 27.80
C LEU A 387 -9.81 -18.98 27.19
N ARG A 388 -9.60 -18.57 25.94
CA ARG A 388 -8.33 -18.72 25.23
C ARG A 388 -7.61 -17.39 25.07
N PHE A 389 -6.29 -17.46 25.09
CA PHE A 389 -5.44 -16.31 24.80
C PHE A 389 -5.63 -15.89 23.34
N SER A 390 -5.77 -14.58 23.17
CA SER A 390 -5.65 -13.88 21.91
C SER A 390 -4.83 -12.64 22.19
N PHE A 391 -3.99 -12.24 21.24
CA PHE A 391 -3.20 -11.03 21.39
C PHE A 391 -4.10 -9.77 21.46
N ARG A 392 -5.39 -9.88 21.09
CA ARG A 392 -6.41 -8.84 21.35
C ARG A 392 -6.52 -8.46 22.84
N LEU A 393 -6.17 -9.35 23.77
CA LEU A 393 -6.12 -9.02 25.20
C LEU A 393 -5.12 -7.89 25.49
N ILE A 394 -4.01 -7.81 24.75
CA ILE A 394 -3.05 -6.70 24.85
C ILE A 394 -3.75 -5.38 24.54
N LYS A 395 -4.57 -5.35 23.49
CA LYS A 395 -5.36 -4.15 23.16
C LYS A 395 -6.36 -3.80 24.25
N GLN A 396 -7.07 -4.80 24.81
CA GLN A 396 -8.06 -4.57 25.86
C GLN A 396 -7.45 -3.88 27.10
N PHE A 397 -6.25 -4.29 27.52
CA PHE A 397 -5.62 -3.75 28.73
C PHE A 397 -4.62 -2.60 28.50
N PHE A 398 -4.14 -2.44 27.26
CA PHE A 398 -3.09 -1.49 26.90
C PHE A 398 -3.43 -0.68 25.64
N GLU A 399 -4.71 -0.37 25.37
CA GLU A 399 -5.14 0.37 24.17
C GLU A 399 -4.33 1.66 23.93
N ASP A 400 -4.07 2.44 25.00
CA ASP A 400 -3.31 3.70 24.97
C ASP A 400 -1.81 3.50 24.74
N ASN A 401 -1.25 2.38 25.18
CA ASN A 401 0.17 2.03 25.06
C ASN A 401 0.41 0.79 24.16
N PHE A 402 -0.50 0.52 23.23
CA PHE A 402 -0.54 -0.76 22.50
C PHE A 402 0.75 -1.01 21.70
N TYR A 403 1.27 0.02 21.04
CA TYR A 403 2.53 -0.07 20.29
C TYR A 403 3.71 -0.36 21.22
N GLU A 404 3.85 0.37 22.32
CA GLU A 404 4.95 0.15 23.27
C GLU A 404 4.91 -1.27 23.84
N MET A 405 3.71 -1.74 24.23
CA MET A 405 3.54 -3.08 24.77
C MET A 405 3.84 -4.16 23.72
N THR A 406 3.34 -4.00 22.49
CA THR A 406 3.65 -4.90 21.37
C THR A 406 5.15 -4.94 21.12
N TYR A 407 5.83 -3.79 21.11
CA TYR A 407 7.27 -3.72 20.97
C TYR A 407 8.00 -4.48 22.08
N LYS A 408 7.63 -4.27 23.35
CA LYS A 408 8.23 -4.99 24.48
C LYS A 408 8.04 -6.50 24.35
N ILE A 409 6.85 -6.95 23.99
CA ILE A 409 6.54 -8.37 23.79
C ILE A 409 7.39 -8.95 22.68
N PHE A 410 7.43 -8.34 21.49
CA PHE A 410 8.24 -8.86 20.38
C PHE A 410 9.73 -8.86 20.68
N MET A 411 10.23 -7.80 21.33
CA MET A 411 11.66 -7.63 21.64
C MET A 411 12.12 -8.30 22.94
N GLY A 412 11.23 -8.99 23.66
CA GLY A 412 11.59 -9.67 24.91
C GLY A 412 11.94 -8.72 26.06
N ARG A 413 11.41 -7.49 26.06
CA ARG A 413 11.72 -6.50 27.10
C ARG A 413 10.85 -6.70 28.32
N LYS A 414 11.48 -6.51 29.48
CA LYS A 414 10.80 -6.62 30.78
C LYS A 414 9.71 -5.57 30.97
N ILE A 415 8.66 -5.97 31.69
CA ILE A 415 7.49 -5.20 32.07
C ILE A 415 7.50 -5.16 33.61
N ASN A 416 7.39 -3.96 34.16
CA ASN A 416 7.30 -3.78 35.61
C ASN A 416 5.95 -4.32 36.11
N GLU A 417 5.98 -5.18 37.11
CA GLU A 417 4.79 -5.83 37.68
C GLU A 417 3.78 -4.80 38.25
N LYS A 418 4.26 -3.77 38.96
CA LYS A 418 3.37 -2.73 39.52
C LYS A 418 2.63 -1.98 38.41
N GLU A 419 3.30 -1.67 37.31
CA GLU A 419 2.65 -1.04 36.15
C GLU A 419 1.66 -1.99 35.46
N LEU A 420 1.97 -3.29 35.36
CA LEU A 420 1.04 -4.31 34.85
C LEU A 420 -0.25 -4.36 35.69
N HIS A 421 -0.12 -4.50 37.01
CA HIS A 421 -1.28 -4.55 37.91
C HIS A 421 -2.07 -3.25 37.91
N LYS A 422 -1.40 -2.10 37.85
CA LYS A 422 -2.06 -0.79 37.71
C LYS A 422 -2.93 -0.72 36.45
N ARG A 423 -2.47 -1.30 35.34
CA ARG A 423 -3.22 -1.35 34.07
C ARG A 423 -4.44 -2.26 34.17
N PHE A 424 -4.30 -3.45 34.77
CA PHE A 424 -5.43 -4.35 35.03
C PHE A 424 -6.49 -3.67 35.90
N MET A 425 -6.07 -3.05 37.01
CA MET A 425 -6.99 -2.36 37.92
C MET A 425 -7.67 -1.16 37.29
N LYS A 426 -7.00 -0.43 36.37
CA LYS A 426 -7.63 0.65 35.59
C LYS A 426 -8.82 0.14 34.78
N VAL A 427 -8.67 -0.99 34.08
CA VAL A 427 -9.75 -1.59 33.27
C VAL A 427 -10.86 -2.17 34.15
N ILE A 428 -10.52 -2.88 35.22
CA ILE A 428 -11.49 -3.44 36.17
C ILE A 428 -12.35 -2.33 36.79
N ARG A 429 -11.72 -1.25 37.28
CA ARG A 429 -12.44 -0.10 37.86
C ARG A 429 -13.34 0.58 36.84
N ALA A 430 -12.86 0.79 35.61
CA ALA A 430 -13.67 1.37 34.54
C ALA A 430 -14.90 0.50 34.21
N ASN A 431 -14.74 -0.83 34.17
CA ASN A 431 -15.86 -1.76 33.96
C ASN A 431 -16.86 -1.74 35.13
N TYR A 432 -16.37 -1.64 36.36
CA TYR A 432 -17.21 -1.51 37.55
C TYR A 432 -18.03 -0.21 37.55
N ILE A 433 -17.40 0.93 37.23
CA ILE A 433 -18.11 2.22 37.14
C ILE A 433 -19.21 2.16 36.09
N LYS A 434 -18.93 1.61 34.90
CA LYS A 434 -19.94 1.39 33.86
C LYS A 434 -21.11 0.54 34.35
N LYS A 435 -20.84 -0.51 35.12
CA LYS A 435 -21.86 -1.35 35.75
C LYS A 435 -22.75 -0.55 36.71
N VAL A 436 -22.14 0.28 37.57
CA VAL A 436 -22.87 1.09 38.55
C VAL A 436 -23.75 2.14 37.86
N ASN A 437 -23.25 2.75 36.78
CA ASN A 437 -23.96 3.79 36.06
C ASN A 437 -24.92 3.27 34.96
N ASN A 438 -25.01 1.95 34.75
CA ASN A 438 -25.73 1.33 33.64
C ASN A 438 -25.31 1.87 32.25
N GLU A 439 -24.01 2.08 32.05
CA GLU A 439 -23.45 2.68 30.83
C GLU A 439 -22.78 1.65 29.92
N GLY A 440 -23.28 1.54 28.68
CA GLY A 440 -22.63 0.78 27.61
C GLY A 440 -22.48 -0.71 27.90
N PHE A 441 -21.50 -1.35 27.25
CA PHE A 441 -21.19 -2.75 27.48
C PHE A 441 -20.38 -2.94 28.77
N VAL A 442 -20.84 -3.88 29.62
CA VAL A 442 -20.20 -4.28 30.88
C VAL A 442 -19.80 -5.75 30.77
N GLU A 443 -18.50 -6.02 30.89
CA GLU A 443 -17.99 -7.38 30.92
C GLU A 443 -18.20 -8.03 32.29
N ARG A 444 -18.45 -9.34 32.33
CA ARG A 444 -18.62 -10.09 33.57
C ARG A 444 -17.33 -10.00 34.40
N GLY A 445 -17.44 -9.69 35.70
CA GLY A 445 -16.28 -9.38 36.54
C GLY A 445 -15.31 -10.54 36.71
N ASP A 446 -15.83 -11.74 36.91
CA ASP A 446 -15.07 -13.00 36.94
C ASP A 446 -14.33 -13.27 35.62
N LEU A 447 -14.97 -13.04 34.47
CA LEU A 447 -14.35 -13.18 33.16
C LEU A 447 -13.21 -12.17 32.98
N LEU A 448 -13.43 -10.92 33.39
CA LEU A 448 -12.41 -9.86 33.30
C LEU A 448 -11.19 -10.16 34.19
N ILE A 449 -11.42 -10.69 35.39
CA ILE A 449 -10.36 -11.15 36.30
C ILE A 449 -9.62 -12.34 35.68
N ALA A 450 -10.33 -13.33 35.13
CA ALA A 450 -9.72 -14.47 34.45
C ALA A 450 -8.84 -14.04 33.26
N LYS A 451 -9.25 -13.03 32.50
CA LYS A 451 -8.44 -12.43 31.43
C LYS A 451 -7.17 -11.75 31.95
N CYS A 452 -7.22 -11.10 33.11
CA CYS A 452 -6.02 -10.53 33.75
C CYS A 452 -5.02 -11.64 34.09
N TYR A 453 -5.48 -12.72 34.75
CA TYR A 453 -4.64 -13.87 35.09
C TYR A 453 -4.08 -14.57 33.84
N LEU A 454 -4.90 -14.78 32.82
CA LEU A 454 -4.46 -15.36 31.54
C LEU A 454 -3.35 -14.52 30.90
N LEU A 455 -3.52 -13.20 30.88
CA LEU A 455 -2.54 -12.29 30.31
C LEU A 455 -1.26 -12.20 31.16
N GLN A 456 -1.37 -12.24 32.48
CA GLN A 456 -0.22 -12.32 33.38
C GLN A 456 0.57 -13.61 33.16
N ASN A 457 -0.11 -14.76 33.08
CA ASN A 457 0.52 -16.05 32.79
C ASN A 457 1.23 -16.05 31.43
N TYR A 458 0.63 -15.44 30.41
CA TYR A 458 1.27 -15.24 29.11
C TYR A 458 2.59 -14.46 29.23
N PHE A 459 2.59 -13.35 30.00
CA PHE A 459 3.81 -12.57 30.22
C PHE A 459 4.85 -13.30 31.06
N SER A 460 4.44 -14.06 32.08
CA SER A 460 5.34 -14.90 32.87
C SER A 460 6.00 -15.98 32.03
N GLU A 461 5.25 -16.68 31.17
CA GLU A 461 5.82 -17.73 30.31
C GLU A 461 6.74 -17.21 29.21
N LEU A 462 6.57 -15.95 28.83
CA LEU A 462 7.55 -15.25 27.99
C LEU A 462 8.72 -14.68 28.78
N ASN A 463 8.75 -14.87 30.11
CA ASN A 463 9.71 -14.27 31.03
C ASN A 463 9.79 -12.74 30.86
N LEU A 464 8.65 -12.07 30.71
CA LEU A 464 8.58 -10.62 30.50
C LEU A 464 8.30 -9.85 31.78
N ILE A 465 7.87 -10.48 32.87
CA ILE A 465 7.60 -9.76 34.13
C ILE A 465 8.92 -9.58 34.90
N ASN A 466 9.15 -8.38 35.42
CA ASN A 466 10.14 -8.13 36.46
C ASN A 466 9.41 -8.06 37.81
N TYR A 467 9.53 -9.13 38.59
CA TYR A 467 9.07 -9.15 39.97
C TYR A 467 10.06 -8.33 40.79
N GLU A 468 9.61 -7.22 41.36
CA GLU A 468 10.41 -6.50 42.34
C GLU A 468 10.39 -7.32 43.63
N ASN A 469 11.54 -7.86 44.01
CA ASN A 469 11.73 -8.50 45.32
C ASN A 469 11.61 -7.49 46.45
#